data_AF-A0A9D2UED4-F1
#
_entry.id   AF-A0A9D2UED4-F1
#
_cell.length_a   1.000
_cell.length_b   1.000
_cell.length_c   1.000
_cell.angle_alpha   90.00
_cell.angle_beta   90.00
_cell.angle_gamma   90.00
#
_symmetry.space_group_name_H-M   'P 1'
#
loop_
_entity.id
_entity.type
_entity.pdbx_description
1 polymer ?
#
loop_
_entity_poly.entity_id
_entity_poly.type
_entity_poly.pdbx_seq_one_letter_code
_entity_poly.pdbx_strand_id
1 'polypeptide(L)'
;MNRCGHPLSARRHTPYNTSSLLPSDFADASGHTDRFLAIHYANRVWVRNTAEIMGTAKTDEESIKDAIRYAEETGMVPVYVRKEQPGYLLNSLLIPWLDAGAKLYVNGVGTPEEIDKAWAIATGTKAGPFAAYDTVGFYLYDEDGNITGANDYWTENFDR
;
A
#
# COMPACT_ATOMS: atom_id res chain seq x y z
N MET A 1 18.05 -14.46 18.89
CA MET A 1 17.17 -14.37 17.70
C MET A 1 15.95 -15.22 17.96
N ASN A 2 14.84 -14.61 18.37
CA ASN A 2 13.58 -15.31 18.66
C ASN A 2 12.91 -15.67 17.33
N ARG A 3 12.88 -16.97 16.99
CA ARG A 3 12.11 -17.46 15.84
C ARG A 3 10.62 -17.38 16.19
N CYS A 4 9.79 -16.85 15.30
CA CYS A 4 8.33 -16.89 15.43
C CYS A 4 7.73 -18.32 15.36
N GLY A 5 8.56 -19.37 15.29
CA GLY A 5 8.15 -20.77 15.15
C GLY A 5 7.75 -21.46 16.45
N HIS A 6 6.87 -20.88 17.25
CA HIS A 6 6.11 -21.69 18.22
C HIS A 6 5.28 -22.72 17.43
N PRO A 7 5.05 -23.95 17.94
CA PRO A 7 4.28 -24.95 17.20
C PRO A 7 2.82 -24.48 17.11
N LEU A 8 2.50 -23.81 16.01
CA LEU A 8 1.15 -23.40 15.65
C LEU A 8 0.42 -24.61 15.06
N SER A 9 -0.90 -24.68 15.27
CA SER A 9 -1.71 -25.82 14.80
C SER A 9 -1.64 -25.99 13.28
N ALA A 10 -1.84 -27.22 12.81
CA ALA A 10 -1.61 -27.68 11.43
C ALA A 10 -2.43 -26.99 10.32
N ARG A 11 -3.20 -25.92 10.59
CA ARG A 11 -4.05 -25.18 9.64
C ARG A 11 -4.00 -23.66 9.82
N ARG A 12 -2.86 -23.07 10.19
CA ARG A 12 -2.71 -21.60 10.24
C ARG A 12 -1.84 -21.06 9.10
N HIS A 13 -2.34 -20.03 8.43
CA HIS A 13 -1.58 -19.20 7.50
C HIS A 13 -0.74 -18.18 8.26
N THR A 14 0.40 -17.78 7.69
CA THR A 14 1.25 -16.72 8.24
C THR A 14 1.20 -15.52 7.31
N PRO A 15 0.26 -14.57 7.51
CA PRO A 15 0.19 -13.35 6.71
C PRO A 15 1.34 -12.41 7.07
N TYR A 16 1.99 -11.86 6.06
CA TYR A 16 3.01 -10.81 6.20
C TYR A 16 2.49 -9.50 5.58
N ASN A 17 2.62 -8.39 6.31
CA ASN A 17 2.25 -7.07 5.81
C ASN A 17 3.50 -6.21 5.67
N THR A 18 3.89 -5.96 4.43
CA THR A 18 4.99 -5.07 4.05
C THR A 18 4.58 -4.30 2.83
N SER A 19 5.00 -3.04 2.74
CA SER A 19 4.69 -2.15 1.60
C SER A 19 5.82 -2.10 0.57
N SER A 20 6.99 -2.65 0.89
CA SER A 20 8.22 -2.47 0.10
C SER A 20 9.11 -3.71 -0.04
N LEU A 21 8.95 -4.71 0.83
CA LEU A 21 9.80 -5.92 0.82
C LEU A 21 9.10 -7.08 0.12
N LEU A 22 9.86 -8.03 -0.39
CA LEU A 22 9.29 -9.21 -1.03
C LEU A 22 8.92 -10.25 0.04
N PRO A 23 7.79 -10.95 -0.10
CA PRO A 23 7.44 -12.04 0.82
C PRO A 23 8.51 -13.14 0.83
N SER A 24 9.11 -13.44 -0.32
CA SER A 24 10.23 -14.39 -0.45
C SER A 24 11.45 -14.07 0.42
N ASP A 25 11.70 -12.80 0.76
CA ASP A 25 12.83 -12.41 1.62
C ASP A 25 12.73 -12.99 3.04
N PHE A 26 11.52 -13.33 3.50
CA PHE A 26 11.25 -13.82 4.85
C PHE A 26 10.52 -15.16 4.89
N ALA A 27 10.12 -15.70 3.73
CA ALA A 27 9.34 -16.93 3.64
C ALA A 27 10.04 -18.11 4.32
N ASP A 28 11.36 -18.27 4.13
CA ASP A 28 12.10 -19.39 4.72
C ASP A 28 12.19 -19.30 6.26
N ALA A 29 12.07 -18.09 6.84
CA ALA A 29 12.02 -17.89 8.29
C ALA A 29 10.68 -18.32 8.91
N SER A 30 9.62 -18.47 8.10
CA SER A 30 8.30 -18.92 8.56
C SER A 30 8.22 -20.40 8.91
N GLY A 31 9.14 -21.22 8.36
CA GLY A 31 9.10 -22.69 8.48
C GLY A 31 8.04 -23.39 7.63
N HIS A 32 7.14 -22.65 6.97
CA HIS A 32 6.03 -23.18 6.16
C HIS A 32 5.81 -22.30 4.90
N THR A 33 6.76 -22.37 3.96
CA THR A 33 6.78 -21.52 2.77
C THR A 33 5.59 -21.74 1.84
N ASP A 34 4.99 -22.95 1.88
CA ASP A 34 3.77 -23.33 1.16
C ASP A 34 2.56 -22.49 1.57
N ARG A 35 2.54 -22.00 2.81
CA ARG A 35 1.41 -21.24 3.41
C ARG A 35 1.78 -19.80 3.74
N PHE A 36 2.93 -19.34 3.27
CA PHE A 36 3.41 -18.00 3.47
C PHE A 36 2.99 -17.12 2.30
N LEU A 37 2.33 -16.00 2.59
CA LEU A 37 1.89 -15.01 1.60
C LEU A 37 1.79 -13.64 2.25
N ALA A 38 1.74 -12.60 1.44
CA ALA A 38 1.49 -11.25 1.89
C ALA A 38 0.06 -10.80 1.62
N ILE A 39 -0.44 -9.97 2.53
CA ILE A 39 -1.68 -9.21 2.38
C ILE A 39 -1.33 -7.75 2.65
N HIS A 40 -1.34 -6.94 1.59
CA HIS A 40 -1.06 -5.51 1.65
C HIS A 40 -2.37 -4.71 1.63
N TYR A 41 -2.46 -3.73 2.53
CA TYR A 41 -3.64 -2.89 2.71
C TYR A 41 -3.32 -1.44 2.36
N ALA A 42 -4.31 -0.72 1.83
CA ALA A 42 -4.19 0.72 1.63
C ALA A 42 -4.38 1.50 2.96
N ASN A 43 -3.97 2.77 2.98
CA ASN A 43 -4.25 3.66 4.12
C ASN A 43 -5.76 3.88 4.31
N ARG A 44 -6.20 4.02 5.57
CA ARG A 44 -7.62 4.16 5.96
C ARG A 44 -8.49 3.01 5.39
N VAL A 45 -8.15 1.77 5.77
CA VAL A 45 -8.78 0.53 5.28
C VAL A 45 -10.31 0.49 5.38
N TRP A 46 -10.91 1.25 6.30
CA TRP A 46 -12.36 1.37 6.43
C TRP A 46 -13.02 2.20 5.32
N VAL A 47 -12.25 2.99 4.57
CA VAL A 47 -12.70 3.73 3.36
C VAL A 47 -12.07 3.16 2.09
N ARG A 48 -10.77 2.84 2.12
CA ARG A 48 -10.00 2.27 1.01
C ARG A 48 -9.75 0.78 1.26
N ASN A 49 -10.81 -0.02 1.15
CA ASN A 49 -10.86 -1.40 1.60
C ASN A 49 -10.20 -2.41 0.64
N THR A 50 -9.14 -2.03 -0.07
CA THR A 50 -8.41 -2.97 -0.93
C THR A 50 -7.46 -3.85 -0.12
N ALA A 51 -7.44 -5.14 -0.41
CA ALA A 51 -6.48 -6.10 0.13
C ALA A 51 -5.73 -6.80 -1.02
N GLU A 52 -4.47 -6.43 -1.24
CA GLU A 52 -3.62 -7.01 -2.27
C GLU A 52 -2.97 -8.29 -1.74
N ILE A 53 -3.33 -9.43 -2.33
CA ILE A 53 -2.89 -10.76 -1.90
C ILE A 53 -1.78 -11.22 -2.85
N MET A 54 -0.61 -11.53 -2.31
CA MET A 54 0.56 -11.90 -3.10
C MET A 54 1.28 -13.10 -2.48
N GLY A 55 1.32 -14.21 -3.22
CA GLY A 55 2.12 -15.38 -2.85
C GLY A 55 3.56 -15.27 -3.31
N THR A 56 4.41 -16.13 -2.75
CA THR A 56 5.72 -16.47 -3.29
C THR A 56 5.59 -17.52 -4.40
N ALA A 57 6.68 -17.84 -5.09
CA ALA A 57 6.71 -18.98 -6.03
C ALA A 57 6.46 -20.35 -5.35
N LYS A 58 6.59 -20.43 -4.02
CA LYS A 58 6.39 -21.66 -3.24
C LYS A 58 4.99 -21.74 -2.62
N THR A 59 4.19 -20.67 -2.68
CA THR A 59 2.89 -20.60 -2.01
C THR A 59 1.85 -21.42 -2.76
N ASP A 60 1.11 -22.25 -2.03
CA ASP A 60 0.08 -23.11 -2.60
C ASP A 60 -1.17 -22.30 -2.98
N GLU A 61 -1.84 -22.72 -4.06
CA GLU A 61 -3.08 -22.08 -4.53
C GLU A 61 -4.20 -22.10 -3.48
N GLU A 62 -4.24 -23.12 -2.62
CA GLU A 62 -5.22 -23.21 -1.52
C GLU A 62 -5.02 -22.07 -0.51
N SER A 63 -3.77 -21.76 -0.15
CA SER A 63 -3.47 -20.64 0.75
C SER A 63 -3.84 -19.29 0.14
N ILE A 64 -3.66 -19.12 -1.17
CA ILE A 64 -4.14 -17.92 -1.88
C ILE A 64 -5.66 -17.82 -1.82
N LYS A 65 -6.39 -18.91 -2.09
CA LYS A 65 -7.86 -18.94 -2.02
C LYS A 65 -8.37 -18.64 -0.62
N ASP A 66 -7.70 -19.15 0.40
CA ASP A 66 -8.03 -18.89 1.79
C ASP A 66 -7.81 -17.43 2.19
N ALA A 67 -6.73 -16.80 1.72
CA ALA A 67 -6.49 -15.37 1.92
C ALA A 67 -7.52 -14.50 1.21
N ILE A 68 -7.94 -14.88 0.00
CA ILE A 68 -9.02 -14.18 -0.75
C ILE A 68 -10.31 -14.24 0.04
N ARG A 69 -10.71 -15.42 0.50
CA ARG A 69 -11.93 -15.61 1.31
C ARG A 69 -11.87 -14.80 2.60
N TYR A 70 -10.72 -14.80 3.28
CA TYR A 70 -10.52 -14.00 4.49
C TYR A 70 -10.70 -12.48 4.23
N ALA A 71 -10.17 -11.97 3.12
CA ALA A 71 -10.36 -10.57 2.74
C ALA A 71 -11.84 -10.25 2.50
N GLU A 72 -12.57 -11.10 1.79
CA GLU A 72 -14.01 -10.92 1.54
C GLU A 72 -14.83 -10.94 2.84
N GLU A 73 -14.56 -11.91 3.73
CA GLU A 73 -15.23 -12.04 5.03
C GLU A 73 -15.00 -10.84 5.96
N THR A 74 -13.89 -10.11 5.76
CA THR A 74 -13.55 -8.90 6.53
C THR A 74 -14.00 -7.61 5.86
N GLY A 75 -14.79 -7.68 4.78
CA GLY A 75 -15.32 -6.51 4.07
C GLY A 75 -14.32 -5.83 3.14
N MET A 76 -13.22 -6.51 2.81
CA MET A 76 -12.21 -6.02 1.88
C MET A 76 -12.52 -6.45 0.44
N VAL A 77 -12.01 -5.69 -0.51
CA VAL A 77 -11.97 -6.03 -1.93
C VAL A 77 -10.63 -6.73 -2.19
N PRO A 78 -10.60 -8.07 -2.36
CA PRO A 78 -9.37 -8.79 -2.64
C PRO A 78 -8.86 -8.49 -4.05
N VAL A 79 -7.55 -8.29 -4.17
CA VAL A 79 -6.86 -8.13 -5.46
C VAL A 79 -5.71 -9.12 -5.50
N TYR A 80 -5.77 -10.10 -6.39
CA TYR A 80 -4.73 -11.13 -6.50
C TYR A 80 -3.55 -10.65 -7.36
N VAL A 81 -2.39 -10.46 -6.72
CA VAL A 81 -1.11 -10.16 -7.38
C VAL A 81 -0.45 -11.47 -7.79
N ARG A 82 -0.58 -11.81 -9.07
CA ARG A 82 -0.22 -13.13 -9.63
C ARG A 82 1.27 -13.47 -9.59
N LYS A 83 2.13 -12.48 -9.39
CA LYS A 83 3.59 -12.65 -9.39
C LYS A 83 4.19 -11.71 -8.36
N GLU A 84 5.22 -12.16 -7.65
CA GLU A 84 5.94 -11.30 -6.72
C GLU A 84 6.42 -10.02 -7.40
N GLN A 85 6.09 -8.90 -6.77
CA GLN A 85 6.42 -7.57 -7.26
C GLN A 85 6.63 -6.65 -6.05
N PRO A 86 7.80 -6.02 -5.90
CA PRO A 86 8.00 -4.98 -4.90
C PRO A 86 6.98 -3.86 -5.11
N GLY A 87 6.28 -3.46 -4.06
CA GLY A 87 5.24 -2.43 -4.14
C GLY A 87 3.89 -2.90 -4.69
N TYR A 88 3.68 -4.20 -4.88
CA TYR A 88 2.38 -4.77 -5.30
C TYR A 88 1.85 -4.07 -6.57
N LEU A 89 0.54 -3.97 -6.76
CA LEU A 89 -0.05 -3.18 -7.86
C LEU A 89 -0.16 -1.71 -7.44
N LEU A 90 -0.65 -1.44 -6.22
CA LEU A 90 -0.92 -0.08 -5.77
C LEU A 90 0.34 0.78 -5.71
N ASN A 91 1.38 0.37 -4.98
CA ASN A 91 2.57 1.21 -4.83
C ASN A 91 3.42 1.24 -6.10
N SER A 92 3.36 0.20 -6.94
CA SER A 92 3.98 0.20 -8.28
C SER A 92 3.41 1.28 -9.19
N LEU A 93 2.13 1.64 -9.03
CA LEU A 93 1.49 2.74 -9.77
C LEU A 93 1.62 4.07 -9.04
N LEU A 94 1.39 4.07 -7.73
CA LEU A 94 1.31 5.27 -6.91
C LEU A 94 2.66 6.00 -6.82
N ILE A 95 3.75 5.28 -6.54
CA ILE A 95 5.06 5.92 -6.31
C ILE A 95 5.56 6.66 -7.56
N PRO A 96 5.60 6.05 -8.77
CA PRO A 96 6.02 6.78 -9.97
C PRO A 96 5.12 7.96 -10.33
N TRP A 97 3.81 7.84 -10.09
CA TRP A 97 2.86 8.91 -10.34
C TRP A 97 3.06 10.11 -9.40
N LEU A 98 3.26 9.85 -8.10
CA LEU A 98 3.61 10.86 -7.11
C LEU A 98 4.94 11.55 -7.44
N ASP A 99 5.97 10.77 -7.77
CA ASP A 99 7.30 11.29 -8.15
C ASP A 99 7.25 12.17 -9.40
N ALA A 100 6.45 11.79 -10.41
CA ALA A 100 6.24 12.62 -11.59
C ALA A 100 5.60 13.98 -11.25
N GLY A 101 4.60 14.00 -10.37
CA GLY A 101 3.97 15.23 -9.88
C GLY A 101 4.96 16.11 -9.11
N ALA A 102 5.71 15.54 -8.17
CA ALA A 102 6.72 16.26 -7.40
C ALA A 102 7.82 16.86 -8.28
N LYS A 103 8.28 16.14 -9.32
CA LYS A 103 9.27 16.64 -10.28
C LYS A 103 8.80 17.87 -11.05
N LEU A 104 7.52 17.92 -11.44
CA LEU A 104 6.96 19.11 -12.12
C LEU A 104 7.03 20.33 -11.20
N TYR A 105 6.69 20.16 -9.92
CA TYR A 105 6.76 21.25 -8.94
C TYR A 105 8.19 21.69 -8.65
N VAL A 106 9.10 20.76 -8.34
CA VAL A 106 10.51 21.06 -8.01
C VAL A 106 11.23 21.75 -9.18
N ASN A 107 10.87 21.41 -10.43
CA ASN A 107 11.44 22.03 -11.62
C ASN A 107 10.75 23.36 -12.00
N GLY A 108 9.78 23.84 -11.21
CA GLY A 108 9.07 25.09 -11.46
C GLY A 108 8.15 25.06 -12.68
N VAL A 109 7.69 23.89 -13.11
CA VAL A 109 6.84 23.72 -14.31
C VAL A 109 5.38 24.14 -14.04
N GLY A 110 4.92 24.00 -12.81
CA GLY A 110 3.57 24.41 -12.39
C GLY A 110 3.42 24.35 -10.87
N THR A 111 2.38 25.00 -10.35
CA THR A 111 2.04 24.90 -8.92
C THR A 111 1.37 23.56 -8.60
N PRO A 112 1.35 23.11 -7.33
CA PRO A 112 0.63 21.90 -6.93
C PRO A 112 -0.84 21.88 -7.40
N GLU A 113 -1.52 23.03 -7.32
CA GLU A 113 -2.92 23.21 -7.73
C GLU A 113 -3.10 23.03 -9.25
N GLU A 114 -2.20 23.59 -10.05
CA GLU A 114 -2.26 23.48 -11.51
C GLU A 114 -2.01 22.04 -11.96
N ILE A 115 -1.04 21.37 -11.32
CA ILE A 115 -0.70 19.97 -11.61
C ILE A 115 -1.88 19.05 -11.24
N ASP A 116 -2.46 19.22 -10.05
CA ASP A 116 -3.61 18.44 -9.61
C ASP A 116 -4.84 18.70 -10.48
N LYS A 117 -5.10 19.95 -10.83
CA LYS A 117 -6.21 20.33 -11.70
C LYS A 117 -6.08 19.73 -13.10
N ALA A 118 -4.87 19.78 -13.68
CA ALA A 118 -4.59 19.19 -14.99
C ALA A 118 -4.88 17.68 -14.97
N TRP A 119 -4.42 16.97 -13.94
CA TRP A 119 -4.66 15.55 -13.77
C TRP A 119 -6.14 15.22 -13.58
N ALA A 120 -6.81 15.89 -12.62
CA ALA A 120 -8.19 15.64 -12.26
C ALA A 120 -9.15 15.80 -13.45
N ILE A 121 -9.02 16.90 -14.19
CA ILE A 121 -9.88 17.18 -15.36
C ILE A 121 -9.62 16.18 -16.48
N ALA A 122 -8.36 15.89 -16.81
CA ALA A 122 -8.02 15.03 -17.94
C ALA A 122 -8.39 13.55 -17.69
N THR A 123 -8.33 13.10 -16.44
CA THR A 123 -8.54 11.68 -16.07
C THR A 123 -9.92 11.41 -15.47
N GLY A 124 -10.70 12.46 -15.18
CA GLY A 124 -12.00 12.34 -14.49
C GLY A 124 -11.87 11.92 -13.02
N THR A 125 -10.71 12.14 -12.41
CA THR A 125 -10.44 11.81 -11.00
C THR A 125 -10.73 13.01 -10.11
N LYS A 126 -11.03 12.74 -8.83
CA LYS A 126 -11.29 13.81 -7.83
C LYS A 126 -10.01 14.41 -7.23
N ALA A 127 -8.87 13.75 -7.37
CA ALA A 127 -7.63 14.09 -6.69
C ALA A 127 -6.43 13.89 -7.61
N GLY A 128 -5.49 14.82 -7.57
CA GLY A 128 -4.19 14.72 -8.24
C GLY A 128 -3.08 14.20 -7.31
N PRO A 129 -1.83 14.18 -7.79
CA PRO A 129 -0.69 13.67 -7.02
C PRO A 129 -0.47 14.39 -5.69
N PHE A 130 -0.71 15.70 -5.60
CA PHE A 130 -0.52 16.46 -4.35
C PHE A 130 -1.63 16.19 -3.33
N ALA A 131 -2.88 16.12 -3.75
CA ALA A 131 -3.97 15.65 -2.90
C ALA A 131 -3.75 14.20 -2.41
N ALA A 132 -3.12 13.36 -3.24
CA ALA A 132 -2.76 12.00 -2.83
C ALA A 132 -1.62 11.96 -1.82
N TYR A 133 -0.60 12.84 -1.96
CA TYR A 133 0.45 13.00 -0.96
C TYR A 133 -0.10 13.31 0.44
N ASP A 134 -1.12 14.17 0.53
CA ASP A 134 -1.78 14.46 1.82
C ASP A 134 -2.50 13.25 2.41
N THR A 135 -3.06 12.36 1.58
CA THR A 135 -3.67 11.13 2.11
C THR A 135 -2.62 10.07 2.51
N VAL A 136 -1.47 10.04 1.83
CA VAL A 136 -0.33 9.23 2.27
C VAL A 136 0.20 9.77 3.61
N GLY A 137 0.12 11.09 3.79
CA GLY A 137 0.48 11.82 4.99
C GLY A 137 1.90 12.36 4.89
N PHE A 138 2.04 13.69 4.87
CA PHE A 138 3.30 14.32 5.24
C PHE A 138 3.28 14.61 6.73
N TYR A 139 4.31 14.15 7.43
CA TYR A 139 4.55 14.63 8.79
C TYR A 139 5.02 16.08 8.70
N LEU A 140 4.34 16.96 9.42
CA LEU A 140 4.82 18.31 9.67
C LEU A 140 5.99 18.18 10.63
N TYR A 141 7.09 18.85 10.32
CA TYR A 141 8.25 18.92 11.18
C TYR A 141 8.40 20.34 11.72
N ASP A 142 8.72 20.50 13.00
CA ASP A 142 9.20 21.79 13.52
C ASP A 142 10.63 22.09 13.02
N GLU A 143 11.12 23.29 13.36
CA GLU A 143 12.48 23.73 13.01
C GLU A 143 13.56 22.80 13.59
N ASP A 144 13.24 22.03 14.63
CA ASP A 144 14.12 21.07 15.30
C ASP A 144 14.01 19.65 14.71
N GLY A 145 13.15 19.44 13.71
CA GLY A 145 12.96 18.14 13.04
C GLY A 145 12.06 17.16 13.80
N ASN A 146 11.24 17.61 14.75
CA ASN A 146 10.25 16.78 15.43
C ASN A 146 8.92 16.78 14.67
N ILE A 147 8.24 15.62 14.66
CA ILE A 147 6.90 15.49 14.08
C ILE A 147 5.90 16.28 14.92
N THR A 148 5.28 17.29 14.35
CA THR A 148 4.30 18.18 15.00
C THR A 148 2.86 17.94 14.56
N GLY A 149 2.64 17.20 13.47
CA GLY A 149 1.31 16.88 12.96
C GLY A 149 1.37 16.10 11.65
N ALA A 150 0.22 15.80 11.06
CA ALA A 150 0.10 15.33 9.69
C ALA A 150 -0.56 16.44 8.87
N ASN A 151 -0.01 16.76 7.69
CA ASN A 151 -0.61 17.75 6.79
C ASN A 151 -1.90 17.19 6.17
N ASP A 152 -3.01 17.91 6.31
CA ASP A 152 -4.34 17.59 5.77
C ASP A 152 -4.93 18.71 4.90
N TYR A 153 -4.14 19.73 4.56
CA TYR A 153 -4.55 20.94 3.85
C TYR A 153 -5.39 20.67 2.59
N TRP A 154 -5.03 19.70 1.75
CA TRP A 154 -5.78 19.38 0.54
C TRP A 154 -7.01 18.50 0.81
N THR A 155 -6.97 17.68 1.86
CA THR A 155 -8.11 16.84 2.29
C THR A 155 -9.26 17.70 2.78
N GLU A 156 -8.98 18.81 3.46
CA GLU A 156 -10.01 19.72 3.99
C GLU A 156 -10.55 20.71 2.94
N ASN A 157 -9.76 21.04 1.92
CA ASN A 157 -10.09 22.11 0.97
C ASN A 157 -10.65 21.64 -0.38
N PHE A 158 -10.62 20.35 -0.70
CA PHE A 158 -11.14 19.80 -1.98
C PHE A 158 -12.28 18.77 -1.85
N ASP A 159 -12.69 18.38 -0.63
CA ASP A 159 -13.85 17.50 -0.39
C ASP A 159 -15.19 18.27 -0.28
N ARG A 160 -15.30 19.45 -0.92
CA ARG A 160 -16.56 20.23 -1.07
C ARG A 160 -17.04 20.29 -2.51
#